data_AF-A0A2U1WU22-F1
#
_entry.id   AF-A0A2U1WU22-F1
#
_cell.length_a   1.000
_cell.length_b   1.000
_cell.length_c   1.000
_cell.angle_alpha   90.00
_cell.angle_beta   90.00
_cell.angle_gamma   90.00
#
_symmetry.space_group_name_H-M   'P 1'
#
loop_
_entity.id
_entity.type
_entity.pdbx_description
1 polymer ?
#
loop_
_entity_poly.entity_id
_entity_poly.type
_entity_poly.pdbx_seq_one_letter_code
_entity_poly.pdbx_strand_id
1 'polypeptide(L)'
;MGAGFTGDERRLGDRILHALELALDQQDLDVCELLGKALETALTRFGGKDAVEHRPMPEPFLAAFDRLDRLRHATLGGRETVV
;
A
#
# COMPACT_ATOMS: atom_id res chain seq x y z
N MET A 1 25.14 6.02 -11.13
CA MET A 1 25.24 6.56 -9.76
C MET A 1 23.84 6.47 -9.17
N GLY A 2 23.60 5.53 -8.26
CA GLY A 2 22.26 5.20 -7.79
C GLY A 2 21.70 6.29 -6.88
N ALA A 3 20.55 6.85 -7.24
CA ALA A 3 19.75 7.64 -6.32
C ALA A 3 19.25 6.71 -5.21
N GLY A 4 19.96 6.72 -4.09
CA GLY A 4 19.49 6.17 -2.83
C GLY A 4 18.39 7.08 -2.30
N PHE A 5 17.23 6.49 -1.99
CA PHE A 5 16.15 7.17 -1.28
C PHE A 5 16.72 7.91 -0.06
N THR A 6 16.51 9.23 0.00
CA THR A 6 16.92 10.05 1.14
C THR A 6 16.13 9.59 2.37
N GLY A 7 16.79 9.49 3.53
CA GLY A 7 16.30 8.70 4.67
C GLY A 7 14.93 9.11 5.26
N ASP A 8 14.42 10.29 4.92
CA ASP A 8 13.10 10.76 5.37
C ASP A 8 11.94 10.12 4.56
N GLU A 9 12.17 9.79 3.29
CA GLU A 9 11.15 9.22 2.39
C GLU A 9 10.88 7.75 2.70
N ARG A 10 11.94 7.01 3.05
CA ARG A 10 11.78 5.66 3.61
C ARG A 10 11.00 5.69 4.92
N ARG A 11 11.14 6.74 5.73
CA ARG A 11 10.42 6.86 7.01
C ARG A 11 8.93 7.15 6.83
N LEU A 12 8.53 7.92 5.83
CA LEU A 12 7.11 8.17 5.58
C LEU A 12 6.41 6.91 5.03
N GLY A 13 7.02 6.25 4.03
CA GLY A 13 6.48 5.01 3.47
C GLY A 13 6.41 3.89 4.52
N ASP A 14 7.43 3.74 5.35
CA ASP A 14 7.47 2.77 6.45
C ASP A 14 6.39 3.04 7.52
N ARG A 15 6.12 4.31 7.86
CA ARG A 15 5.01 4.67 8.77
C ARG A 15 3.64 4.40 8.17
N ILE A 16 3.42 4.73 6.90
CA ILE A 16 2.15 4.46 6.23
C ILE A 16 1.94 2.95 6.11
N LEU A 17 2.99 2.20 5.78
CA LEU A 17 2.96 0.75 5.76
C LEU A 17 2.63 0.17 7.14
N HIS A 18 3.29 0.64 8.20
CA HIS A 18 3.00 0.18 9.57
C HIS A 18 1.55 0.49 9.99
N ALA A 19 1.05 1.68 9.65
CA ALA A 19 -0.35 2.03 9.87
C ALA A 19 -1.31 1.14 9.06
N LEU A 20 -0.96 0.82 7.81
CA LEU A 20 -1.75 -0.06 6.96
C LEU A 20 -1.81 -1.47 7.54
N GLU A 21 -0.69 -2.00 8.04
CA GLU A 21 -0.69 -3.30 8.71
C GLU A 21 -1.58 -3.32 9.95
N LEU A 22 -1.57 -2.25 10.76
CA LEU A 22 -2.47 -2.12 11.91
C LEU A 22 -3.94 -2.01 11.50
N ALA A 23 -4.25 -1.32 10.41
CA ALA A 23 -5.61 -1.24 9.89
C ALA A 23 -6.09 -2.59 9.34
N LEU A 24 -5.20 -3.33 8.67
CA LEU A 24 -5.47 -4.68 8.17
C LEU A 24 -5.73 -5.67 9.31
N ASP A 25 -4.99 -5.57 10.41
CA ASP A 25 -5.20 -6.36 11.62
C ASP A 25 -6.56 -6.07 12.26
N GLN A 26 -6.97 -4.80 12.25
CA GLN A 26 -8.30 -4.35 12.69
C GLN A 26 -9.41 -4.68 11.67
N GLN A 27 -9.08 -5.22 10.49
CA GLN A 27 -9.99 -5.51 9.39
C GLN A 27 -10.79 -4.28 8.91
N ASP A 28 -10.22 -3.09 9.10
CA ASP A 28 -10.90 -1.82 8.86
C ASP A 28 -10.68 -1.36 7.41
N LEU A 29 -11.54 -1.85 6.51
CA LEU A 29 -11.34 -1.70 5.06
C LEU A 29 -11.23 -0.23 4.62
N ASP A 30 -12.05 0.66 5.19
CA ASP A 30 -12.10 2.09 4.83
C ASP A 30 -10.76 2.77 5.11
N VAL A 31 -10.18 2.47 6.28
CA VAL A 31 -8.86 2.96 6.70
C VAL A 31 -7.75 2.34 5.84
N CYS A 32 -7.85 1.04 5.53
CA CYS A 32 -6.87 0.37 4.68
C CYS A 32 -6.84 0.95 3.27
N GLU A 33 -8.00 1.27 2.67
CA GLU A 33 -8.05 1.88 1.34
C GLU A 33 -7.48 3.30 1.33
N LEU A 34 -7.73 4.08 2.37
CA LEU A 34 -7.13 5.41 2.57
C LEU A 34 -5.60 5.34 2.69
N LEU A 35 -5.10 4.41 3.50
CA LEU A 35 -3.66 4.22 3.72
C LEU A 35 -2.98 3.62 2.48
N GLY A 36 -3.62 2.69 1.78
CA GLY A 36 -3.14 2.15 0.51
C GLY A 36 -2.97 3.24 -0.55
N LYS A 37 -3.99 4.08 -0.76
CA LYS A 37 -3.88 5.23 -1.67
C LYS A 37 -2.83 6.24 -1.23
N ALA A 38 -2.69 6.49 0.08
CA ALA A 38 -1.65 7.37 0.60
C ALA A 38 -0.25 6.80 0.30
N LEU A 39 -0.09 5.47 0.43
CA LEU A 39 1.15 4.75 0.12
C LEU A 39 1.47 4.83 -1.37
N GLU A 40 0.50 4.56 -2.25
CA GLU A 40 0.64 4.69 -3.71
C GLU A 40 0.97 6.14 -4.10
N THR A 41 0.30 7.12 -3.50
CA THR A 41 0.53 8.54 -3.78
C THR A 41 1.91 8.97 -3.34
N ALA A 42 2.37 8.49 -2.18
CA ALA A 42 3.72 8.70 -1.71
C ALA A 42 4.69 8.12 -2.74
N LEU A 43 4.60 6.82 -3.06
CA LEU A 43 5.46 6.14 -4.03
C LEU A 43 5.45 6.77 -5.43
N THR A 44 4.28 7.10 -5.96
CA THR A 44 4.10 7.74 -7.29
C THR A 44 4.67 9.15 -7.32
N ARG A 45 4.50 9.93 -6.24
CA ARG A 45 5.14 11.25 -6.10
C ARG A 45 6.67 11.12 -6.07
N PHE A 46 7.19 9.99 -5.58
CA PHE A 46 8.64 9.71 -5.55
C PHE A 46 9.18 9.18 -6.89
N GLY A 47 8.37 8.50 -7.71
CA GLY A 47 8.74 8.08 -9.06
C GLY A 47 8.96 9.27 -10.00
N GLY A 48 8.10 10.29 -9.95
CA GLY A 48 8.20 11.43 -10.88
C GLY A 48 7.86 11.03 -12.33
N LYS A 49 7.67 12.05 -13.18
CA LYS A 49 7.05 11.94 -14.52
C LYS A 49 7.73 10.97 -15.50
N ASP A 50 8.97 10.54 -15.22
CA ASP A 50 9.79 9.71 -16.10
C ASP A 50 10.45 8.49 -15.40
N ALA A 51 10.19 8.22 -14.12
CA ALA A 51 10.73 6.99 -13.52
C ALA A 51 9.80 5.82 -13.80
N VAL A 52 10.15 5.07 -14.84
CA VAL A 52 9.76 3.67 -14.94
C VAL A 52 10.43 2.94 -13.78
N GLU A 53 9.63 2.56 -12.79
CA GLU A 53 10.04 1.90 -11.56
C GLU A 53 10.57 0.49 -11.88
N HIS A 54 11.83 0.40 -12.34
CA HIS A 54 12.51 -0.87 -12.63
C HIS A 54 13.12 -1.53 -11.39
N ARG A 55 12.94 -0.93 -10.21
CA ARG A 55 13.38 -1.53 -8.95
C ARG A 55 12.26 -2.45 -8.45
N PRO A 56 12.55 -3.70 -8.03
CA PRO A 56 11.52 -4.52 -7.41
C PRO A 56 10.98 -3.75 -6.21
N MET A 57 9.68 -3.49 -6.24
CA MET A 57 8.95 -2.90 -5.11
C MET A 57 9.30 -3.73 -3.87
N PRO A 58 9.59 -3.11 -2.71
CA PRO A 58 10.03 -3.88 -1.56
C PRO A 58 8.94 -4.87 -1.17
N GLU A 59 9.32 -6.13 -0.94
CA GLU A 59 8.43 -7.23 -0.57
C GLU A 59 7.34 -6.87 0.48
N PRO A 60 7.63 -6.10 1.55
CA PRO A 60 6.59 -5.78 2.54
C PRO A 60 5.48 -4.87 2.00
N PHE A 61 5.76 -4.03 0.99
CA PHE A 61 4.73 -3.21 0.35
C PHE A 61 3.80 -4.09 -0.49
N LEU A 62 4.36 -4.98 -1.31
CA LEU A 62 3.61 -5.94 -2.11
C LEU A 62 2.70 -6.83 -1.23
N ALA A 63 3.24 -7.30 -0.09
CA ALA A 63 2.47 -8.11 0.85
C ALA A 63 1.29 -7.36 1.48
N ALA A 64 1.45 -6.07 1.79
CA ALA A 64 0.38 -5.25 2.33
C ALA A 64 -0.73 -4.96 1.29
N PHE A 65 -0.36 -4.69 0.03
CA PHE A 65 -1.33 -4.53 -1.05
C PHE A 65 -2.11 -5.82 -1.34
N ASP A 66 -1.45 -6.98 -1.36
CA ASP A 66 -2.12 -8.28 -1.52
C ASP A 66 -3.12 -8.55 -0.38
N ARG A 67 -2.74 -8.23 0.87
CA ARG A 67 -3.65 -8.34 2.02
C ARG A 67 -4.85 -7.41 1.91
N LEU A 68 -4.65 -6.16 1.48
CA LEU A 68 -5.73 -5.20 1.25
C LEU A 68 -6.70 -5.69 0.19
N ASP A 69 -6.19 -6.20 -0.94
CA ASP A 69 -7.05 -6.72 -2.01
C ASP A 69 -7.86 -7.93 -1.54
N ARG A 70 -7.27 -8.84 -0.77
CA ARG A 70 -8.01 -9.95 -0.14
C ARG A 70 -9.10 -9.47 0.81
N LEU A 71 -8.81 -8.49 1.67
CA LEU A 71 -9.81 -7.94 2.60
C LEU A 71 -10.96 -7.27 1.83
N ARG A 72 -10.65 -6.55 0.76
CA ARG A 72 -11.61 -5.92 -0.14
C ARG A 72 -12.47 -6.98 -0.82
N HIS A 73 -11.87 -8.02 -1.40
CA HIS A 73 -12.59 -9.14 -2.01
C HIS A 73 -13.45 -9.93 -1.03
N ALA A 74 -12.99 -10.13 0.21
CA ALA A 74 -13.79 -10.79 1.24
C ALA A 74 -15.01 -9.94 1.63
N THR A 75 -14.84 -8.63 1.74
CA THR A 75 -15.91 -7.69 2.10
C THR A 75 -16.94 -7.52 0.98
N LEU A 76 -16.50 -7.46 -0.28
CA LEU A 76 -17.38 -7.38 -1.45
C LEU A 76 -18.04 -8.72 -1.80
N GLY A 77 -17.31 -9.83 -1.69
CA GLY A 77 -17.81 -11.18 -1.97
C GLY A 77 -18.88 -11.66 -0.98
N GLY A 78 -18.93 -11.10 0.24
CA GLY A 78 -19.99 -11.36 1.20
C GLY A 78 -21.37 -10.76 0.83
N ARG A 79 -21.43 -9.88 -0.19
CA ARG A 79 -22.68 -9.26 -0.64
C ARG A 79 -23.34 -9.96 -1.83
N GLU A 80 -22.71 -10.97 -2.43
CA GLU A 80 -23.16 -11.58 -3.69
C GLU A 80 -23.77 -13.00 -3.55
N THR A 81 -24.06 -13.47 -2.34
CA THR A 81 -24.65 -14.82 -2.10
C THR A 81 -26.14 -14.83 -1.73
N VAL A 82 -26.90 -13.82 -2.14
CA VAL A 82 -28.37 -13.80 -1.94
C VAL A 82 -29.09 -13.58 -3.27
N VAL A 83 -29.02 -14.54 -4.19
CA VAL A 83 -29.97 -14.70 -5.30
C VAL A 83 -30.28 -16.16 -5.57
#